data_AF-A0A177N268-F1
#
_entry.id   AF-A0A177N268-F1
#
_cell.length_a   1.000
_cell.length_b   1.000
_cell.length_c   1.000
_cell.angle_alpha   90.00
_cell.angle_beta   90.00
_cell.angle_gamma   90.00
#
_symmetry.space_group_name_H-M   'P 1'
#
loop_
_entity.id
_entity.type
_entity.pdbx_description
1 polymer ?
#
loop_
_entity_poly.entity_id
_entity_poly.type
_entity_poly.pdbx_seq_one_letter_code
_entity_poly.pdbx_strand_id
1 'polypeptide(L)'
;MDFPIFHIDFIGNRLLIAVDAILHVIINHAFAIGALPVVALFEYKGMQTQNKQWDDLAYRLLKIIFILTTTVGALTGVGIWFSAALVNPAAIGSLIRVFFWGWFVEWLVFVAEVSLIMAYFLSWQNAAKCPDAKRRHLRLGIFLATFSWITMAIIVAILGFMMDPGNWMSERTLLSALFNPMYLPQLAFRTSLAMVMGGFVILFLICLFNRHKHTPGDRAFKRDAVSLLSRWSACWLVLFVFASIWYYNVVPGLMLESLPVAIATQDYVTWHSSLKWLLIIGLIFVGLTMRASFKYPGEVSIKRYALSVLLLFAMLGQFERVREFIRKPFIIGQYMYANGIRVEDYPLLKRDGLLQHAIYNDIREITPENTLHAGREVFAQACTRCHTVKGVNGIRAQLQRMYSDKPWDAKIITAYLENMHNARYFMPPFPGNDEELKALSAYLASLQTNAEPFHGAQITGIPKPDSIATSTSYGFLPDLSNVLTGVNK
;
A
#
# COMPACT_ATOMS: atom_id res chain seq x y z
N MET A 1 -21.01 9.78 -4.62
CA MET A 1 -21.07 8.63 -5.56
C MET A 1 -20.92 9.16 -6.96
N ASP A 2 -19.80 9.86 -7.13
CA ASP A 2 -19.69 10.94 -8.11
C ASP A 2 -18.69 10.59 -9.20
N PHE A 3 -18.38 9.30 -9.31
CA PHE A 3 -17.42 8.74 -10.25
C PHE A 3 -18.01 7.49 -10.89
N PRO A 4 -17.77 7.25 -12.19
CA PRO A 4 -18.10 5.99 -12.83
C PRO A 4 -17.40 4.83 -12.11
N ILE A 5 -18.09 3.70 -11.99
CA ILE A 5 -17.55 2.56 -11.24
C ILE A 5 -16.56 1.79 -12.12
N PHE A 6 -15.29 1.87 -11.78
CA PHE A 6 -14.31 0.90 -12.26
C PHE A 6 -14.45 -0.41 -11.46
N HIS A 7 -14.58 -1.56 -12.14
CA HIS A 7 -14.66 -2.85 -11.46
C HIS A 7 -14.09 -4.02 -12.24
N ILE A 8 -13.21 -4.82 -11.61
CA ILE A 8 -12.66 -6.04 -12.18
C ILE A 8 -13.20 -7.25 -11.40
N ASP A 9 -14.24 -7.91 -11.93
CA ASP A 9 -14.92 -8.98 -11.20
C ASP A 9 -14.04 -10.21 -10.93
N PHE A 10 -13.04 -10.50 -11.78
CA PHE A 10 -12.20 -11.69 -11.62
C PHE A 10 -11.26 -11.61 -10.40
N ILE A 11 -10.46 -10.55 -10.30
CA ILE A 11 -9.46 -10.38 -9.23
C ILE A 11 -9.93 -9.48 -8.09
N GLY A 12 -10.92 -8.62 -8.32
CA GLY A 12 -11.34 -7.57 -7.41
C GLY A 12 -10.42 -6.35 -7.40
N ASN A 13 -11.02 -5.18 -7.22
CA ASN A 13 -10.32 -3.89 -7.32
C ASN A 13 -9.18 -3.72 -6.32
N ARG A 14 -9.35 -4.24 -5.09
CA ARG A 14 -8.36 -4.10 -4.02
C ARG A 14 -7.14 -5.00 -4.21
N LEU A 15 -7.30 -6.15 -4.86
CA LEU A 15 -6.18 -7.05 -5.10
C LEU A 15 -5.18 -6.43 -6.07
N LEU A 16 -5.66 -5.70 -7.08
CA LEU A 16 -4.83 -4.92 -8.00
C LEU A 16 -3.91 -3.95 -7.22
N ILE A 17 -4.50 -3.09 -6.38
CA ILE A 17 -3.73 -2.15 -5.56
C ILE A 17 -2.78 -2.91 -4.63
N ALA A 18 -3.24 -3.98 -3.98
CA ALA A 18 -2.44 -4.71 -3.01
C ALA A 18 -1.18 -5.34 -3.64
N VAL A 19 -1.30 -5.95 -4.82
CA VAL A 19 -0.17 -6.55 -5.53
C VAL A 19 0.84 -5.49 -5.93
N ASP A 20 0.37 -4.40 -6.53
CA ASP A 20 1.23 -3.30 -6.98
C ASP A 20 1.93 -2.61 -5.80
N ALA A 21 1.19 -2.28 -4.73
CA ALA A 21 1.72 -1.66 -3.52
C ALA A 21 2.75 -2.56 -2.81
N ILE A 22 2.47 -3.86 -2.65
CA ILE A 22 3.41 -4.78 -1.99
C ILE A 22 4.70 -4.90 -2.82
N LEU A 23 4.59 -5.04 -4.14
CA LEU A 23 5.75 -5.12 -5.02
C LEU A 23 6.59 -3.85 -4.93
N HIS A 24 5.96 -2.68 -5.05
CA HIS A 24 6.62 -1.39 -4.95
C HIS A 24 7.36 -1.21 -3.62
N VAL A 25 6.68 -1.47 -2.50
CA VAL A 25 7.22 -1.29 -1.16
C VAL A 25 8.39 -2.26 -0.90
N ILE A 26 8.33 -3.51 -1.38
CA ILE A 26 9.46 -4.45 -1.30
C ILE A 26 10.69 -3.88 -2.01
N ILE A 27 10.53 -3.38 -3.24
CA ILE A 27 11.64 -2.83 -4.01
C ILE A 27 12.20 -1.57 -3.33
N ASN A 28 11.34 -0.64 -2.93
CA ASN A 28 11.79 0.62 -2.33
C ASN A 28 12.42 0.43 -0.94
N HIS A 29 11.85 -0.39 -0.06
CA HIS A 29 12.42 -0.61 1.27
C HIS A 29 13.75 -1.35 1.19
N ALA A 30 13.85 -2.40 0.37
CA ALA A 30 15.07 -3.18 0.26
C ALA A 30 16.19 -2.44 -0.48
N PHE A 31 15.88 -1.75 -1.58
CA PHE A 31 16.90 -1.21 -2.48
C PHE A 31 17.08 0.31 -2.36
N ALA A 32 16.03 1.10 -2.54
CA ALA A 32 16.12 2.56 -2.54
C ALA A 32 16.46 3.12 -1.14
N ILE A 33 15.78 2.64 -0.12
CA ILE A 33 15.90 3.18 1.25
C ILE A 33 16.95 2.41 2.05
N GLY A 34 16.93 1.07 1.96
CA GLY A 34 17.79 0.21 2.78
C GLY A 34 19.21 0.03 2.24
N ALA A 35 19.35 -0.31 0.95
CA ALA A 35 20.64 -0.69 0.37
C ALA A 35 21.48 0.52 -0.08
N LEU A 36 20.83 1.59 -0.53
CA LEU A 36 21.51 2.77 -1.07
C LEU A 36 22.42 3.50 -0.05
N PRO A 37 22.03 3.69 1.24
CA PRO A 37 22.94 4.22 2.25
C PRO A 37 24.21 3.35 2.43
N VAL A 38 24.10 2.04 2.25
CA VAL A 38 25.23 1.11 2.36
C VAL A 38 26.18 1.25 1.17
N VAL A 39 25.68 1.57 -0.04
CA VAL A 39 26.53 1.90 -1.19
C VAL A 39 27.38 3.13 -0.89
N ALA A 40 26.77 4.20 -0.37
CA ALA A 40 27.49 5.41 0.04
C ALA A 40 28.50 5.10 1.17
N LEU A 41 28.15 4.23 2.13
CA LEU A 41 29.06 3.76 3.18
C LEU A 41 30.27 3.01 2.60
N PHE A 42 30.08 2.13 1.62
CA PHE A 42 31.16 1.40 0.98
C PHE A 42 32.04 2.32 0.12
N GLU A 43 31.46 3.29 -0.58
CA GLU A 43 32.23 4.33 -1.26
C GLU A 43 33.07 5.15 -0.28
N TYR A 44 32.48 5.58 0.84
CA TYR A 44 33.22 6.27 1.90
C TYR A 44 34.37 5.40 2.42
N LYS A 45 34.13 4.09 2.58
CA LYS A 45 35.18 3.16 3.03
C LYS A 45 36.30 3.02 2.00
N GLY A 46 35.97 2.93 0.72
CA GLY A 46 36.94 2.92 -0.38
C GLY A 46 37.82 4.17 -0.38
N MET A 47 37.21 5.34 -0.18
CA MET A 47 37.92 6.61 -0.04
C MET A 47 38.82 6.64 1.21
N GLN A 48 38.37 6.11 2.34
CA GLN A 48 39.15 6.09 3.59
C GLN A 48 40.35 5.13 3.50
N THR A 49 40.15 3.93 2.97
CA THR A 49 41.17 2.88 2.98
C THR A 49 42.02 2.85 1.71
N GLN A 50 41.69 3.66 0.70
CA GLN A 50 42.32 3.63 -0.64
C GLN A 50 42.33 2.23 -1.26
N ASN A 51 41.32 1.40 -0.93
CA ASN A 51 41.21 0.03 -1.43
C ASN A 51 40.10 -0.03 -2.49
N LYS A 52 40.51 -0.25 -3.74
CA LYS A 52 39.65 -0.34 -4.92
C LYS A 52 38.58 -1.43 -4.82
N GLN A 53 38.78 -2.48 -4.02
CA GLN A 53 37.78 -3.55 -3.84
C GLN A 53 36.47 -3.02 -3.26
N TRP A 54 36.51 -1.98 -2.41
CA TRP A 54 35.29 -1.34 -1.88
C TRP A 54 34.53 -0.59 -2.98
N ASP A 55 35.24 0.16 -3.82
CA ASP A 55 34.64 0.87 -4.95
C ASP A 55 34.04 -0.10 -5.97
N ASP A 56 34.75 -1.18 -6.29
CA ASP A 56 34.27 -2.22 -7.21
C ASP A 56 33.03 -2.93 -6.67
N LEU A 57 32.95 -3.15 -5.35
CA LEU A 57 31.77 -3.72 -4.71
C LEU A 57 30.61 -2.72 -4.73
N ALA A 58 30.85 -1.48 -4.33
CA ALA A 58 29.84 -0.42 -4.30
C ALA A 58 29.24 -0.17 -5.70
N TYR A 59 30.07 -0.12 -6.75
CA TYR A 59 29.60 0.04 -8.13
C TYR A 59 28.72 -1.11 -8.61
N ARG A 60 29.10 -2.37 -8.30
CA ARG A 60 28.27 -3.55 -8.65
C ARG A 60 26.92 -3.54 -7.96
N LEU A 61 26.91 -3.18 -6.67
CA LEU A 61 25.67 -3.04 -5.89
C LEU A 61 24.81 -1.90 -6.44
N LEU A 62 25.41 -0.74 -6.70
CA LEU A 62 24.74 0.41 -7.29
C LEU A 62 24.11 0.06 -8.63
N LYS A 63 24.78 -0.71 -9.49
CA LYS A 63 24.21 -1.16 -10.76
C LYS A 63 22.90 -1.93 -10.58
N ILE A 64 22.84 -2.85 -9.61
CA ILE A 64 21.61 -3.61 -9.32
C ILE A 64 20.53 -2.68 -8.77
N ILE A 65 20.88 -1.84 -7.81
CA ILE A 65 19.95 -0.90 -7.18
C ILE A 65 19.39 0.06 -8.23
N PHE A 66 20.24 0.64 -9.08
CA PHE A 66 19.87 1.49 -10.20
C PHE A 66 18.83 0.80 -11.09
N ILE A 67 19.15 -0.38 -11.64
CA ILE A 67 18.23 -1.10 -12.53
C ILE A 67 16.89 -1.38 -11.84
N LEU A 68 16.89 -1.94 -10.63
CA LEU A 68 15.66 -2.33 -9.95
C LEU A 68 14.80 -1.13 -9.56
N THR A 69 15.41 -0.06 -9.06
CA THR A 69 14.67 1.14 -8.61
C THR A 69 14.16 1.97 -9.79
N THR A 70 14.93 2.15 -10.87
CA THR A 70 14.47 2.93 -12.04
C THR A 70 13.54 2.17 -12.97
N THR A 71 13.50 0.84 -12.90
CA THR A 71 12.56 0.02 -13.68
C THR A 71 11.35 -0.37 -12.83
N VAL A 72 11.50 -1.38 -11.98
CA VAL A 72 10.39 -1.93 -11.18
C VAL A 72 9.90 -0.91 -10.16
N GLY A 73 10.80 -0.24 -9.43
CA GLY A 73 10.43 0.74 -8.41
C GLY A 73 9.63 1.91 -8.99
N ALA A 74 10.20 2.62 -9.97
CA ALA A 74 9.55 3.75 -10.63
C ALA A 74 8.24 3.37 -11.32
N LEU A 75 8.20 2.26 -12.07
CA LEU A 75 7.00 1.81 -12.79
C LEU A 75 5.85 1.49 -11.82
N THR A 76 6.13 0.74 -10.75
CA THR A 76 5.12 0.38 -9.75
C THR A 76 4.70 1.58 -8.91
N GLY A 77 5.57 2.57 -8.69
CA GLY A 77 5.19 3.82 -8.00
C GLY A 77 4.16 4.62 -8.79
N VAL A 78 4.39 4.76 -10.09
CA VAL A 78 3.40 5.35 -11.02
C VAL A 78 2.15 4.49 -11.10
N GLY A 79 2.30 3.16 -11.11
CA GLY A 79 1.19 2.18 -11.08
C GLY A 79 0.23 2.39 -9.91
N ILE A 80 0.76 2.67 -8.70
CA ILE A 80 -0.05 2.90 -7.50
C ILE A 80 -0.93 4.13 -7.68
N TRP A 81 -0.41 5.20 -8.24
CA TRP A 81 -1.17 6.43 -8.49
C TRP A 81 -2.37 6.18 -9.42
N PHE A 82 -2.14 5.51 -10.55
CA PHE A 82 -3.22 5.19 -11.49
C PHE A 82 -4.22 4.20 -10.90
N SER A 83 -3.74 3.11 -10.29
CA SER A 83 -4.61 2.08 -9.75
C SER A 83 -5.45 2.57 -8.58
N ALA A 84 -4.87 3.34 -7.64
CA ALA A 84 -5.59 3.86 -6.49
C ALA A 84 -6.61 4.95 -6.88
N ALA A 85 -6.24 5.86 -7.80
CA ALA A 85 -7.16 6.89 -8.29
C ALA A 85 -8.36 6.28 -9.03
N LEU A 86 -8.14 5.20 -9.79
CA LEU A 86 -9.18 4.54 -10.55
C LEU A 86 -10.13 3.70 -9.66
N VAL A 87 -9.57 2.99 -8.68
CA VAL A 87 -10.34 2.08 -7.82
C VAL A 87 -11.05 2.81 -6.69
N ASN A 88 -10.46 3.88 -6.14
CA ASN A 88 -11.02 4.61 -5.00
C ASN A 88 -10.87 6.14 -5.14
N PRO A 89 -11.48 6.73 -6.19
CA PRO A 89 -11.33 8.15 -6.52
C PRO A 89 -11.80 9.08 -5.39
N ALA A 90 -12.86 8.71 -4.67
CA ALA A 90 -13.37 9.51 -3.55
C ALA A 90 -12.37 9.61 -2.38
N ALA A 91 -11.73 8.49 -2.03
CA ALA A 91 -10.71 8.47 -0.99
C ALA A 91 -9.46 9.25 -1.41
N ILE A 92 -8.97 9.04 -2.64
CA ILE A 92 -7.82 9.77 -3.18
C ILE A 92 -8.12 11.27 -3.27
N GLY A 93 -9.27 11.66 -3.81
CA GLY A 93 -9.68 13.06 -3.89
C GLY A 93 -9.79 13.72 -2.50
N SER A 94 -10.25 12.98 -1.49
CA SER A 94 -10.28 13.48 -0.10
C SER A 94 -8.89 13.69 0.46
N LEU A 95 -7.98 12.74 0.25
CA LEU A 95 -6.59 12.87 0.67
C LEU A 95 -5.88 14.02 -0.07
N ILE A 96 -6.20 14.28 -1.35
CA ILE A 96 -5.56 15.36 -2.13
C ILE A 96 -5.95 16.70 -1.52
N ARG A 97 -7.21 16.88 -1.10
CA ARG A 97 -7.66 18.12 -0.44
C ARG A 97 -6.92 18.42 0.86
N VAL A 98 -6.37 17.41 1.52
CA VAL A 98 -5.58 17.56 2.76
C VAL A 98 -4.08 17.68 2.48
N PHE A 99 -3.56 16.78 1.65
CA PHE A 99 -2.13 16.57 1.44
C PHE A 99 -1.63 17.01 0.08
N PHE A 100 -2.34 17.89 -0.65
CA PHE A 100 -1.91 18.37 -1.98
C PHE A 100 -0.43 18.76 -1.99
N TRP A 101 0.00 19.61 -1.06
CA TRP A 101 1.39 20.04 -0.94
C TRP A 101 2.33 18.91 -0.52
N GLY A 102 1.88 17.99 0.32
CA GLY A 102 2.66 16.80 0.70
C GLY A 102 2.98 15.94 -0.52
N TRP A 103 1.96 15.58 -1.31
CA TRP A 103 2.15 14.81 -2.54
C TRP A 103 2.89 15.57 -3.63
N PHE A 104 2.66 16.88 -3.78
CA PHE A 104 3.41 17.68 -4.73
C PHE A 104 4.91 17.68 -4.40
N VAL A 105 5.27 17.85 -3.12
CA VAL A 105 6.65 17.75 -2.66
C VAL A 105 7.21 16.35 -2.87
N GLU A 106 6.44 15.30 -2.54
CA GLU A 106 6.86 13.92 -2.77
C GLU A 106 7.15 13.64 -4.25
N TRP A 107 6.33 14.14 -5.17
CA TRP A 107 6.57 14.01 -6.61
C TRP A 107 7.86 14.71 -7.04
N LEU A 108 8.14 15.92 -6.54
CA LEU A 108 9.41 16.62 -6.80
C LEU A 108 10.61 15.85 -6.25
N VAL A 109 10.50 15.29 -5.04
CA VAL A 109 11.54 14.46 -4.43
C VAL A 109 11.74 13.19 -5.25
N PHE A 110 10.68 12.53 -5.72
CA PHE A 110 10.76 11.34 -6.56
C PHE A 110 11.47 11.61 -7.90
N VAL A 111 11.12 12.71 -8.60
CA VAL A 111 11.82 13.11 -9.84
C VAL A 111 13.29 13.43 -9.57
N ALA A 112 13.57 14.09 -8.44
CA ALA A 112 14.93 14.34 -8.00
C ALA A 112 15.68 13.04 -7.71
N GLU A 113 15.08 12.04 -7.06
CA GLU A 113 15.69 10.73 -6.81
C GLU A 113 16.09 10.01 -8.09
N VAL A 114 15.19 9.95 -9.08
CA VAL A 114 15.50 9.34 -10.39
C VAL A 114 16.67 10.07 -11.07
N SER A 115 16.67 11.40 -11.00
CA SER A 115 17.76 12.21 -11.55
C SER A 115 19.09 11.99 -10.80
N LEU A 116 19.03 11.93 -9.46
CA LEU A 116 20.18 11.75 -8.58
C LEU A 116 20.78 10.35 -8.72
N ILE A 117 19.99 9.28 -8.83
CA ILE A 117 20.50 7.92 -9.02
C ILE A 117 21.10 7.74 -10.41
N MET A 118 20.54 8.36 -11.45
CA MET A 118 21.15 8.42 -12.78
C MET A 118 22.50 9.14 -12.72
N ALA A 119 22.55 10.32 -12.10
CA ALA A 119 23.78 11.07 -11.93
C ALA A 119 24.82 10.27 -11.14
N TYR A 120 24.42 9.63 -10.03
CA TYR A 120 25.29 8.83 -9.17
C TYR A 120 25.84 7.59 -9.90
N PHE A 121 25.00 6.90 -10.67
CA PHE A 121 25.47 5.74 -11.43
C PHE A 121 26.37 6.12 -12.61
N LEU A 122 25.95 7.09 -13.43
CA LEU A 122 26.63 7.45 -14.67
C LEU A 122 27.94 8.22 -14.43
N SER A 123 28.06 8.94 -13.31
CA SER A 123 29.27 9.69 -12.98
C SER A 123 30.34 8.89 -12.23
N TRP A 124 30.11 7.60 -11.94
CA TRP A 124 31.02 6.76 -11.15
C TRP A 124 32.46 6.74 -11.70
N GLN A 125 32.64 6.61 -13.01
CA GLN A 125 33.96 6.62 -13.64
C GLN A 125 34.65 7.99 -13.53
N ASN A 126 33.88 9.07 -13.61
CA ASN A 126 34.40 10.44 -13.47
C ASN A 126 34.80 10.73 -12.02
N ALA A 127 34.11 10.13 -11.04
CA ALA A 127 34.42 10.28 -9.63
C ALA A 127 35.80 9.73 -9.24
N ALA A 128 36.33 8.76 -9.99
CA ALA A 128 37.64 8.15 -9.74
C ALA A 128 38.83 9.02 -10.21
N LYS A 129 38.60 10.13 -10.92
CA LYS A 129 39.66 10.94 -11.55
C LYS A 129 40.48 11.75 -10.55
N CYS A 130 39.86 12.29 -9.50
CA CYS A 130 40.55 13.05 -8.46
C CYS A 130 39.81 12.98 -7.11
N PRO A 131 40.50 13.23 -5.98
CA PRO A 131 39.91 13.14 -4.64
C PRO A 131 38.67 14.04 -4.44
N ASP A 132 38.70 15.26 -4.99
CA ASP A 132 37.57 16.20 -4.87
C ASP A 132 36.34 15.72 -5.65
N ALA A 133 36.54 15.10 -6.82
CA ALA A 133 35.46 14.47 -7.56
C ALA A 133 34.85 13.31 -6.77
N LYS A 134 35.68 12.48 -6.12
CA LYS A 134 35.22 11.38 -5.26
C LYS A 134 34.40 11.89 -4.07
N ARG A 135 34.83 12.99 -3.42
CA ARG A 135 34.09 13.59 -2.30
C ARG A 135 32.74 14.16 -2.74
N ARG A 136 32.66 14.81 -3.91
CA ARG A 136 31.39 15.28 -4.48
C ARG A 136 30.47 14.12 -4.83
N HIS A 137 31.02 13.05 -5.38
CA HIS A 137 30.27 11.85 -5.72
C HIS A 137 29.69 11.15 -4.49
N LEU A 138 30.45 11.04 -3.40
CA LEU A 138 29.95 10.54 -2.13
C LEU A 138 28.79 11.40 -1.58
N ARG A 139 28.90 12.74 -1.66
CA ARG A 139 27.79 13.64 -1.26
C ARG A 139 26.53 13.38 -2.09
N LEU A 140 26.69 13.14 -3.40
CA LEU A 140 25.58 12.79 -4.29
C LEU A 140 24.87 11.51 -3.81
N GLY A 141 25.62 10.47 -3.43
CA GLY A 141 25.06 9.24 -2.85
C GLY A 141 24.35 9.46 -1.51
N ILE A 142 24.88 10.33 -0.65
CA ILE A 142 24.24 10.70 0.63
C ILE A 142 22.94 11.48 0.39
N PHE A 143 22.95 12.46 -0.52
CA PHE A 143 21.74 13.21 -0.88
C PHE A 143 20.67 12.29 -1.43
N LEU A 144 21.04 11.41 -2.36
CA LEU A 144 20.13 10.42 -2.91
C LEU A 144 19.50 9.53 -1.82
N ALA A 145 20.30 8.96 -0.92
CA ALA A 145 19.79 8.16 0.20
C ALA A 145 18.86 8.95 1.13
N THR A 146 19.15 10.24 1.33
CA THR A 146 18.32 11.14 2.15
C THR A 146 16.98 11.43 1.46
N PHE A 147 16.99 11.71 0.16
CA PHE A 147 15.77 11.98 -0.61
C PHE A 147 14.86 10.75 -0.65
N SER A 148 15.41 9.55 -0.88
CA SER A 148 14.66 8.29 -0.79
C SER A 148 14.02 8.07 0.58
N TRP A 149 14.67 8.48 1.66
CA TRP A 149 14.05 8.47 2.98
C TRP A 149 12.96 9.54 3.14
N ILE A 150 13.14 10.75 2.60
CA ILE A 150 12.14 11.83 2.62
C ILE A 150 10.86 11.41 1.89
N THR A 151 10.96 10.76 0.73
CA THR A 151 9.80 10.22 0.00
C THR A 151 9.00 9.27 0.88
N MET A 152 9.66 8.32 1.53
CA MET A 152 8.99 7.44 2.50
C MET A 152 8.40 8.24 3.68
N ALA A 153 9.15 9.22 4.23
CA ALA A 153 8.68 10.02 5.36
C ALA A 153 7.39 10.78 5.05
N ILE A 154 7.21 11.24 3.81
CA ILE A 154 5.97 11.91 3.38
C ILE A 154 4.83 10.90 3.21
N ILE A 155 5.05 9.82 2.45
CA ILE A 155 4.01 8.81 2.19
C ILE A 155 3.53 8.15 3.48
N VAL A 156 4.43 7.88 4.42
CA VAL A 156 4.08 7.27 5.71
C VAL A 156 3.20 8.17 6.57
N ALA A 157 3.33 9.49 6.48
CA ALA A 157 2.41 10.41 7.15
C ALA A 157 0.97 10.22 6.64
N ILE A 158 0.82 10.11 5.31
CA ILE A 158 -0.48 9.89 4.66
C ILE A 158 -1.05 8.51 5.02
N LEU A 159 -0.22 7.46 5.03
CA LEU A 159 -0.66 6.12 5.42
C LEU A 159 -1.08 6.04 6.88
N GLY A 160 -0.35 6.72 7.78
CA GLY A 160 -0.71 6.85 9.18
C GLY A 160 -2.05 7.58 9.36
N PHE A 161 -2.24 8.68 8.64
CA PHE A 161 -3.48 9.45 8.63
C PHE A 161 -4.69 8.62 8.20
N MET A 162 -4.53 7.76 7.20
CA MET A 162 -5.62 6.89 6.77
C MET A 162 -6.05 5.88 7.85
N MET A 163 -5.16 5.51 8.78
CA MET A 163 -5.50 4.64 9.91
C MET A 163 -6.18 5.42 11.03
N ASP A 164 -5.53 6.49 11.49
CA ASP A 164 -6.04 7.34 12.56
C ASP A 164 -5.67 8.80 12.26
N PRO A 165 -6.64 9.62 11.79
CA PRO A 165 -6.42 11.04 11.54
C PRO A 165 -6.11 11.88 12.79
N GLY A 166 -6.37 11.35 13.99
CA GLY A 166 -6.21 12.07 15.26
C GLY A 166 -6.93 13.44 15.26
N ASN A 167 -6.22 14.47 15.73
CA ASN A 167 -6.76 15.83 15.89
C ASN A 167 -7.18 16.51 14.58
N TRP A 168 -6.84 15.95 13.41
CA TRP A 168 -7.33 16.50 12.15
C TRP A 168 -8.86 16.52 12.06
N MET A 169 -9.55 15.59 12.73
CA MET A 169 -11.01 15.54 12.72
C MET A 169 -11.66 16.85 13.23
N SER A 170 -11.02 17.54 14.18
CA SER A 170 -11.45 18.84 14.71
C SER A 170 -10.76 20.03 14.05
N GLU A 171 -9.43 19.98 13.88
CA GLU A 171 -8.64 21.16 13.46
C GLU A 171 -8.63 21.38 11.94
N ARG A 172 -8.71 20.31 11.15
CA ARG A 172 -8.69 20.33 9.68
C ARG A 172 -7.47 21.06 9.08
N THR A 173 -6.31 21.06 9.75
CA THR A 173 -5.08 21.67 9.23
C THR A 173 -4.13 20.63 8.61
N LEU A 174 -3.22 21.07 7.74
CA LEU A 174 -2.18 20.17 7.19
C LEU A 174 -1.27 19.61 8.30
N LEU A 175 -0.92 20.43 9.29
CA LEU A 175 -0.02 20.01 10.38
C LEU A 175 -0.67 18.95 11.26
N SER A 176 -1.94 19.11 11.63
CA SER A 176 -2.67 18.11 12.40
C SER A 176 -2.83 16.79 11.62
N ALA A 177 -2.90 16.85 10.29
CA ALA A 177 -2.96 15.66 9.43
C ALA A 177 -1.60 14.94 9.33
N LEU A 178 -0.50 15.70 9.18
CA LEU A 178 0.86 15.17 9.08
C LEU A 178 1.30 14.50 10.38
N PHE A 179 1.10 15.17 11.52
CA PHE A 179 1.48 14.67 12.85
C PHE A 179 0.36 13.86 13.51
N ASN A 180 -0.24 12.96 12.73
CA ASN A 180 -1.20 12.01 13.25
C ASN A 180 -0.52 11.00 14.21
N PRO A 181 -1.27 10.36 15.13
CA PRO A 181 -0.72 9.46 16.15
C PRO A 181 0.13 8.30 15.56
N MET A 182 -0.22 7.85 14.36
CA MET A 182 0.42 6.71 13.71
C MET A 182 1.71 7.06 12.98
N TYR A 183 1.96 8.34 12.68
CA TYR A 183 3.03 8.75 11.78
C TYR A 183 4.42 8.34 12.26
N LEU A 184 4.87 8.85 13.40
CA LEU A 184 6.23 8.61 13.89
C LEU A 184 6.48 7.13 14.24
N PRO A 185 5.56 6.41 14.91
CA PRO A 185 5.74 4.98 15.17
C PRO A 185 5.86 4.17 13.87
N GLN A 186 5.03 4.48 12.86
CA GLN A 186 5.07 3.77 11.57
C GLN A 186 6.33 4.13 10.77
N LEU A 187 6.79 5.37 10.82
CA LEU A 187 8.03 5.82 10.17
C LEU A 187 9.26 5.16 10.79
N ALA A 188 9.33 5.09 12.12
CA ALA A 188 10.40 4.41 12.83
C ALA A 188 10.45 2.92 12.48
N PHE A 189 9.28 2.26 12.44
CA PHE A 189 9.16 0.86 12.05
C PHE A 189 9.63 0.63 10.61
N ARG A 190 9.12 1.42 9.66
CA ARG A 190 9.44 1.27 8.23
C ARG A 190 10.91 1.58 7.92
N THR A 191 11.47 2.61 8.53
CA THR A 191 12.87 2.99 8.36
C THR A 191 13.79 1.88 8.85
N SER A 192 13.58 1.39 10.07
CA SER A 192 14.42 0.32 10.63
C SER A 192 14.27 -1.00 9.87
N LEU A 193 13.05 -1.35 9.45
CA LEU A 193 12.81 -2.51 8.58
C LEU A 193 13.53 -2.39 7.24
N ALA A 194 13.45 -1.23 6.57
CA ALA A 194 14.12 -0.98 5.31
C ALA A 194 15.65 -1.15 5.44
N MET A 195 16.25 -0.60 6.50
CA MET A 195 17.68 -0.74 6.76
C MET A 195 18.11 -2.19 7.01
N VAL A 196 17.29 -2.97 7.74
CA VAL A 196 17.52 -4.41 7.93
C VAL A 196 17.41 -5.16 6.59
N MET A 197 16.37 -4.88 5.81
CA MET A 197 16.16 -5.49 4.49
C MET A 197 17.32 -5.22 3.54
N GLY A 198 17.71 -3.95 3.38
CA GLY A 198 18.85 -3.57 2.54
C GLY A 198 20.16 -4.18 3.03
N GLY A 199 20.36 -4.23 4.35
CA GLY A 199 21.51 -4.91 4.96
C GLY A 199 21.58 -6.39 4.60
N PHE A 200 20.49 -7.13 4.75
CA PHE A 200 20.44 -8.55 4.40
C PHE A 200 20.58 -8.81 2.89
N VAL A 201 19.98 -7.96 2.05
CA VAL A 201 20.14 -8.04 0.60
C VAL A 201 21.61 -7.84 0.21
N ILE A 202 22.29 -6.85 0.77
CA ILE A 202 23.71 -6.63 0.47
C ILE A 202 24.58 -7.74 1.06
N LEU A 203 24.30 -8.25 2.25
CA LEU A 203 25.02 -9.42 2.80
C LEU A 203 24.91 -10.62 1.86
N PHE A 204 23.72 -10.89 1.33
CA PHE A 204 23.50 -11.90 0.31
C PHE A 204 24.32 -11.64 -0.96
N LEU A 205 24.29 -10.41 -1.49
CA LEU A 205 25.01 -10.03 -2.72
C LEU A 205 26.53 -10.09 -2.55
N ILE A 206 27.08 -9.68 -1.40
CA ILE A 206 28.51 -9.81 -1.08
C ILE A 206 28.92 -11.28 -1.14
N CYS A 207 28.15 -12.17 -0.53
CA CYS A 207 28.40 -13.61 -0.57
C CYS A 207 28.26 -14.17 -2.00
N LEU A 208 27.29 -13.70 -2.77
CA LEU A 208 27.07 -14.12 -4.15
C LEU A 208 28.24 -13.74 -5.06
N PHE A 209 28.69 -12.48 -5.01
CA PHE A 209 29.75 -11.95 -5.86
C PHE A 209 31.14 -12.51 -5.52
N ASN A 210 31.35 -12.94 -4.28
CA ASN A 210 32.64 -13.49 -3.83
C ASN A 210 32.59 -15.02 -3.67
N ARG A 211 31.58 -15.71 -4.22
CA ARG A 211 31.42 -17.18 -4.08
C ARG A 211 32.59 -17.99 -4.65
N HIS A 212 33.18 -17.51 -5.74
CA HIS A 212 34.25 -18.18 -6.50
C HIS A 212 35.63 -17.54 -6.26
N LYS A 213 35.73 -16.61 -5.30
CA LYS A 213 36.98 -15.93 -4.98
C LYS A 213 37.65 -16.60 -3.80
N HIS A 214 38.81 -17.19 -4.05
CA HIS A 214 39.50 -18.06 -3.09
C HIS A 214 40.90 -17.58 -2.71
N THR A 215 41.31 -16.37 -3.10
CA THR A 215 42.58 -15.83 -2.62
C THR A 215 42.47 -15.45 -1.13
N PRO A 216 43.56 -15.50 -0.35
CA PRO A 216 43.56 -15.00 1.03
C PRO A 216 43.08 -13.55 1.15
N GLY A 217 43.48 -12.68 0.21
CA GLY A 217 43.06 -11.28 0.16
C GLY A 217 41.56 -11.11 -0.10
N ASP A 218 40.97 -11.90 -1.01
CA ASP A 218 39.53 -11.86 -1.26
C ASP A 218 38.71 -12.32 -0.05
N ARG A 219 39.20 -13.35 0.67
CA ARG A 219 38.56 -13.81 1.91
C ARG A 219 38.62 -12.76 3.01
N ALA A 220 39.76 -12.09 3.17
CA ALA A 220 39.92 -11.00 4.12
C ALA A 220 38.97 -9.84 3.80
N PHE A 221 38.93 -9.39 2.54
CA PHE A 221 38.02 -8.33 2.10
C PHE A 221 36.55 -8.69 2.32
N LYS A 222 36.13 -9.91 1.97
CA LYS A 222 34.77 -10.40 2.21
C LYS A 222 34.44 -10.36 3.71
N ARG A 223 35.36 -10.80 4.57
CA ARG A 223 35.18 -10.78 6.03
C ARG A 223 35.01 -9.34 6.54
N ASP A 224 35.80 -8.40 6.05
CA ASP A 224 35.70 -6.98 6.45
C ASP A 224 34.38 -6.35 5.99
N ALA A 225 33.98 -6.57 4.73
CA ALA A 225 32.72 -6.10 4.16
C ALA A 225 31.51 -6.67 4.90
N VAL A 226 31.50 -7.98 5.17
CA VAL A 226 30.45 -8.61 5.98
C VAL A 226 30.47 -8.06 7.39
N SER A 227 31.62 -7.96 8.07
CA SER A 227 31.70 -7.48 9.46
C SER A 227 31.14 -6.06 9.61
N LEU A 228 31.49 -5.14 8.70
CA LEU A 228 30.96 -3.78 8.69
C LEU A 228 29.43 -3.80 8.57
N LEU A 229 28.92 -4.54 7.59
CA LEU A 229 27.49 -4.57 7.29
C LEU A 229 26.67 -5.31 8.34
N SER A 230 27.23 -6.34 8.97
CA SER A 230 26.57 -7.05 10.07
C SER A 230 26.43 -6.16 11.30
N ARG A 231 27.41 -5.30 11.60
CA ARG A 231 27.29 -4.31 12.68
C ARG A 231 26.21 -3.28 12.38
N TRP A 232 26.21 -2.73 11.16
CA TRP A 232 25.17 -1.81 10.69
C TRP A 232 23.78 -2.45 10.82
N SER A 233 23.61 -3.64 10.24
CA SER A 233 22.33 -4.34 10.20
C SER A 233 21.88 -4.81 11.59
N ALA A 234 22.79 -5.20 12.47
CA ALA A 234 22.48 -5.56 13.86
C ALA A 234 21.98 -4.34 14.66
N CYS A 235 22.58 -3.16 14.47
CA CYS A 235 22.11 -1.92 15.09
C CYS A 235 20.66 -1.61 14.66
N TRP A 236 20.40 -1.66 13.35
CA TRP A 236 19.05 -1.43 12.83
C TRP A 236 18.05 -2.51 13.21
N LEU A 237 18.49 -3.76 13.40
CA LEU A 237 17.63 -4.83 13.89
C LEU A 237 17.16 -4.58 15.33
N VAL A 238 18.04 -4.03 16.19
CA VAL A 238 17.66 -3.62 17.54
C VAL A 238 16.64 -2.48 17.50
N LEU A 239 16.90 -1.45 16.68
CA LEU A 239 15.96 -0.34 16.48
C LEU A 239 14.62 -0.81 15.92
N PHE A 240 14.64 -1.81 15.03
CA PHE A 240 13.45 -2.43 14.46
C PHE A 240 12.59 -3.11 15.53
N VAL A 241 13.19 -3.81 16.49
CA VAL A 241 12.44 -4.40 17.61
C VAL A 241 11.75 -3.32 18.44
N PHE A 242 12.49 -2.27 18.83
CA PHE A 242 11.91 -1.16 19.60
C PHE A 242 10.81 -0.43 18.84
N ALA A 243 11.03 -0.12 17.56
CA ALA A 243 10.05 0.55 16.73
C ALA A 243 8.81 -0.31 16.47
N SER A 244 8.97 -1.64 16.36
CA SER A 244 7.84 -2.57 16.24
C SER A 244 6.97 -2.59 17.49
N ILE A 245 7.58 -2.59 18.68
CA ILE A 245 6.86 -2.52 19.95
C ILE A 245 6.15 -1.17 20.08
N TRP A 246 6.83 -0.07 19.75
CA TRP A 246 6.23 1.26 19.79
C TRP A 246 5.04 1.37 18.84
N TYR A 247 5.18 0.91 17.59
CA TYR A 247 4.09 0.90 16.62
C TYR A 247 2.91 0.06 17.12
N TYR A 248 3.16 -1.17 17.59
CA TYR A 248 2.11 -2.05 18.12
C TYR A 248 1.31 -1.42 19.27
N ASN A 249 1.99 -0.69 20.18
CA ASN A 249 1.35 -0.07 21.33
C ASN A 249 0.51 1.18 20.98
N VAL A 250 0.73 1.79 19.81
CA VAL A 250 -0.03 2.95 19.35
C VAL A 250 -1.21 2.55 18.45
N VAL A 251 -1.16 1.37 17.83
CA VAL A 251 -2.29 0.87 17.03
C VAL A 251 -3.52 0.73 17.93
N PRO A 252 -4.67 1.34 17.57
CA PRO A 252 -5.89 1.26 18.36
C PRO A 252 -6.35 -0.20 18.62
N GLY A 253 -6.80 -0.48 19.86
CA GLY A 253 -7.19 -1.84 20.27
C GLY A 253 -8.24 -2.50 19.38
N LEU A 254 -9.26 -1.74 18.94
CA LEU A 254 -10.29 -2.21 18.01
C LEU A 254 -9.71 -2.69 16.67
N MET A 255 -8.61 -2.09 16.20
CA MET A 255 -7.93 -2.55 14.98
C MET A 255 -7.19 -3.88 15.24
N LEU A 256 -6.62 -4.07 16.44
CA LEU A 256 -5.89 -5.29 16.80
C LEU A 256 -6.81 -6.51 16.94
N GLU A 257 -8.09 -6.33 17.28
CA GLU A 257 -9.10 -7.40 17.26
C GLU A 257 -9.31 -7.98 15.84
N SER A 258 -8.90 -7.23 14.81
CA SER A 258 -8.91 -7.64 13.41
C SER A 258 -7.77 -8.56 12.98
N LEU A 259 -6.76 -8.76 13.84
CA LEU A 259 -5.54 -9.47 13.48
C LEU A 259 -5.74 -10.90 12.96
N PRO A 260 -6.62 -11.75 13.55
CA PRO A 260 -6.77 -13.13 13.08
C PRO A 260 -7.19 -13.21 11.61
N VAL A 261 -8.13 -12.35 11.21
CA VAL A 261 -8.61 -12.26 9.82
C VAL A 261 -7.59 -11.55 8.93
N ALA A 262 -6.91 -10.52 9.44
CA ALA A 262 -5.89 -9.78 8.71
C ALA A 262 -4.74 -10.69 8.26
N ILE A 263 -4.25 -11.56 9.15
CA ILE A 263 -3.13 -12.48 8.89
C ILE A 263 -3.52 -13.60 7.92
N ALA A 264 -4.68 -14.24 8.11
CA ALA A 264 -4.99 -15.50 7.44
C ALA A 264 -6.09 -15.41 6.35
N THR A 265 -6.90 -14.35 6.33
CA THR A 265 -8.25 -14.25 5.70
C THR A 265 -9.36 -14.93 6.52
N GLN A 266 -10.62 -14.61 6.20
CA GLN A 266 -11.80 -15.15 6.88
C GLN A 266 -11.90 -16.67 6.78
N ASP A 267 -11.45 -17.25 5.68
CA ASP A 267 -11.57 -18.70 5.41
C ASP A 267 -10.50 -19.51 6.17
N TYR A 268 -9.41 -18.86 6.57
CA TYR A 268 -8.28 -19.50 7.27
C TYR A 268 -8.03 -18.91 8.65
N VAL A 269 -9.02 -18.26 9.29
CA VAL A 269 -8.86 -17.66 10.63
C VAL A 269 -8.32 -18.67 11.65
N THR A 270 -8.67 -19.95 11.53
CA THR A 270 -8.15 -21.02 12.40
C THR A 270 -6.64 -21.21 12.26
N TRP A 271 -6.05 -20.87 11.12
CA TRP A 271 -4.61 -20.95 10.85
C TRP A 271 -3.85 -19.71 11.31
N HIS A 272 -4.52 -18.68 11.84
CA HIS A 272 -3.87 -17.43 12.25
C HIS A 272 -2.74 -17.68 13.27
N SER A 273 -2.92 -18.62 14.19
CA SER A 273 -1.91 -18.96 15.21
C SER A 273 -0.66 -19.56 14.54
N SER A 274 -0.85 -20.51 13.63
CA SER A 274 0.23 -21.12 12.86
C SER A 274 0.98 -20.09 12.01
N LEU A 275 0.27 -19.19 11.33
CA LEU A 275 0.86 -18.13 10.51
C LEU A 275 1.60 -17.09 11.38
N LYS A 276 1.05 -16.73 12.53
CA LYS A 276 1.70 -15.85 13.51
C LYS A 276 3.01 -16.48 14.00
N TRP A 277 3.00 -17.75 14.39
CA TRP A 277 4.20 -18.46 14.81
C TRP A 277 5.21 -18.62 13.69
N LEU A 278 4.77 -18.86 12.44
CA LEU A 278 5.65 -18.90 11.27
C LEU A 278 6.41 -17.58 11.09
N LEU A 279 5.73 -16.43 11.24
CA LEU A 279 6.35 -15.11 11.17
C LEU A 279 7.34 -14.89 12.32
N ILE A 280 6.99 -15.29 13.55
CA ILE A 280 7.87 -15.19 14.73
C ILE A 280 9.12 -16.06 14.56
N ILE A 281 8.96 -17.31 14.12
CA ILE A 281 10.08 -18.23 13.85
C ILE A 281 10.96 -17.67 12.73
N GLY A 282 10.36 -17.08 11.70
CA GLY A 282 11.07 -16.36 10.64
C GLY A 282 11.94 -15.22 11.19
N LEU A 283 11.40 -14.38 12.08
CA LEU A 283 12.17 -13.33 12.77
C LEU A 283 13.31 -13.87 13.62
N ILE A 284 13.05 -14.93 14.38
CA ILE A 284 14.09 -15.60 15.18
C ILE A 284 15.21 -16.11 14.25
N PHE A 285 14.85 -16.72 13.12
CA PHE A 285 15.83 -17.16 12.13
C PHE A 285 16.67 -16.01 11.55
N VAL A 286 16.04 -14.89 11.23
CA VAL A 286 16.74 -13.66 10.79
C VAL A 286 17.70 -13.18 11.88
N GLY A 287 17.25 -13.13 13.14
CA GLY A 287 18.08 -12.76 14.30
C GLY A 287 19.26 -13.72 14.53
N LEU A 288 19.05 -15.02 14.42
CA LEU A 288 20.10 -16.04 14.53
C LEU A 288 21.10 -15.96 13.38
N THR A 289 20.65 -15.64 12.17
CA THR A 289 21.51 -15.38 11.01
C THR A 289 22.32 -14.11 11.21
N MET A 290 21.73 -13.04 11.73
CA MET A 290 22.45 -11.81 12.08
C MET A 290 23.49 -12.05 13.18
N ARG A 291 23.14 -12.77 14.25
CA ARG A 291 24.08 -13.14 15.32
C ARG A 291 25.25 -13.97 14.79
N ALA A 292 24.99 -14.96 13.94
CA ALA A 292 26.04 -15.75 13.32
C ALA A 292 26.94 -14.89 12.41
N SER A 293 26.34 -13.96 11.66
CA SER A 293 27.03 -13.03 10.77
C SER A 293 27.94 -12.07 11.53
N PHE A 294 27.49 -11.59 12.69
CA PHE A 294 28.25 -10.73 13.58
C PHE A 294 29.44 -11.47 14.22
N LYS A 295 29.22 -12.71 14.70
CA LYS A 295 30.25 -13.51 15.39
C LYS A 295 31.28 -14.14 14.44
N TYR A 296 30.83 -14.57 13.26
CA TYR A 296 31.64 -15.28 12.26
C TYR A 296 31.50 -14.61 10.88
N PRO A 297 31.97 -13.37 10.72
CA PRO A 297 31.80 -12.62 9.48
C PRO A 297 32.53 -13.31 8.32
N GLY A 298 31.81 -13.50 7.21
CA GLY A 298 32.32 -14.16 6.00
C GLY A 298 32.14 -15.69 5.95
N GLU A 299 31.79 -16.34 7.06
CA GLU A 299 31.62 -17.79 7.17
C GLU A 299 30.16 -18.25 7.03
N VAL A 300 29.20 -17.35 7.26
CA VAL A 300 27.76 -17.66 7.10
C VAL A 300 27.44 -18.03 5.65
N SER A 301 26.73 -19.15 5.49
CA SER A 301 26.30 -19.65 4.19
C SER A 301 25.38 -18.67 3.46
N ILE A 302 25.59 -18.53 2.15
CA ILE A 302 24.75 -17.74 1.25
C ILE A 302 23.27 -18.12 1.33
N LYS A 303 22.96 -19.42 1.55
CA LYS A 303 21.58 -19.93 1.66
C LYS A 303 20.85 -19.31 2.85
N ARG A 304 21.55 -19.05 3.96
CA ARG A 304 20.96 -18.43 5.15
C ARG A 304 20.61 -16.96 4.91
N TYR A 305 21.46 -16.22 4.21
CA TYR A 305 21.15 -14.85 3.81
C TYR A 305 20.01 -14.81 2.80
N ALA A 306 20.02 -15.69 1.80
CA ALA A 306 18.94 -15.78 0.81
C ALA A 306 17.58 -16.05 1.49
N LEU A 307 17.52 -17.05 2.39
CA LEU A 307 16.29 -17.33 3.14
C LEU A 307 15.88 -16.16 4.04
N SER A 308 16.83 -15.46 4.67
CA SER A 308 16.53 -14.26 5.48
C SER A 308 15.93 -13.13 4.63
N VAL A 309 16.43 -12.91 3.42
CA VAL A 309 15.87 -11.93 2.47
C VAL A 309 14.43 -12.30 2.11
N LEU A 310 14.18 -13.57 1.75
CA LEU A 310 12.84 -14.04 1.41
C LEU A 310 11.86 -13.90 2.58
N LEU A 311 12.29 -14.23 3.79
CA LEU A 311 11.49 -14.06 5.01
C LEU A 311 11.16 -12.59 5.26
N LEU A 312 12.14 -11.70 5.17
CA LEU A 312 11.92 -10.26 5.34
C LEU A 312 10.95 -9.69 4.29
N PHE A 313 11.03 -10.15 3.04
CA PHE A 313 10.10 -9.74 1.98
C PHE A 313 8.68 -10.23 2.27
N ALA A 314 8.53 -11.51 2.67
CA ALA A 314 7.24 -12.07 3.05
C ALA A 314 6.65 -11.34 4.27
N MET A 315 7.48 -10.99 5.24
CA MET A 315 7.08 -10.23 6.42
C MET A 315 6.60 -8.83 6.09
N LEU A 316 7.31 -8.09 5.22
CA LEU A 316 6.88 -6.77 4.77
C LEU A 316 5.55 -6.85 4.00
N GLY A 317 5.40 -7.83 3.10
CA GLY A 317 4.13 -8.06 2.41
C GLY A 317 2.97 -8.38 3.36
N GLN A 318 3.23 -9.21 4.38
CA GLN A 318 2.24 -9.49 5.43
C GLN A 318 1.94 -8.26 6.28
N PHE A 319 2.93 -7.44 6.60
CA PHE A 319 2.74 -6.18 7.29
C PHE A 319 1.83 -5.23 6.50
N GLU A 320 2.07 -5.04 5.20
CA GLU A 320 1.21 -4.18 4.37
C GLU A 320 -0.22 -4.69 4.31
N ARG A 321 -0.39 -6.01 4.14
CA ARG A 321 -1.71 -6.65 4.19
C ARG A 321 -2.41 -6.40 5.52
N VAL A 322 -1.72 -6.64 6.64
CA VAL A 322 -2.29 -6.47 7.98
C VAL A 322 -2.65 -5.00 8.19
N ARG A 323 -1.74 -4.08 7.92
CA ARG A 323 -1.96 -2.63 8.03
C ARG A 323 -3.18 -2.16 7.24
N GLU A 324 -3.33 -2.63 6.00
CA GLU A 324 -4.48 -2.30 5.14
C GLU A 324 -5.79 -2.88 5.67
N PHE A 325 -5.75 -4.07 6.28
CA PHE A 325 -6.95 -4.75 6.74
C PHE A 325 -7.44 -4.22 8.10
N ILE A 326 -6.53 -3.99 9.05
CA ILE A 326 -6.90 -3.65 10.43
C ILE A 326 -7.54 -2.26 10.55
N ARG A 327 -7.33 -1.36 9.59
CA ARG A 327 -7.99 -0.04 9.55
C ARG A 327 -9.47 -0.10 9.16
N LYS A 328 -9.96 -1.26 8.71
CA LYS A 328 -11.36 -1.44 8.37
C LYS A 328 -12.25 -1.27 9.63
N PRO A 329 -13.48 -0.76 9.49
CA PRO A 329 -14.29 -0.63 8.27
C PRO A 329 -13.99 0.63 7.45
N PHE A 330 -12.97 1.41 7.80
CA PHE A 330 -12.63 2.67 7.15
C PHE A 330 -11.59 2.49 6.02
N ILE A 331 -11.62 3.44 5.08
CA ILE A 331 -10.47 3.73 4.20
C ILE A 331 -9.67 4.93 4.72
N ILE A 332 -10.36 5.89 5.38
CA ILE A 332 -9.78 6.98 6.17
C ILE A 332 -10.51 6.96 7.51
N GLY A 333 -9.78 6.70 8.60
CA GLY A 333 -10.33 6.49 9.94
C GLY A 333 -11.38 7.53 10.33
N GLN A 334 -12.57 7.06 10.74
CA GLN A 334 -13.71 7.89 11.18
C GLN A 334 -14.26 8.93 10.16
N TYR A 335 -13.66 9.07 8.99
CA TYR A 335 -14.05 10.04 7.97
C TYR A 335 -14.75 9.38 6.78
N MET A 336 -14.21 8.25 6.30
CA MET A 336 -14.73 7.56 5.12
C MET A 336 -14.64 6.04 5.25
N TYR A 337 -15.74 5.37 4.96
CA TYR A 337 -15.83 3.91 4.97
C TYR A 337 -15.12 3.27 3.77
N ALA A 338 -14.84 1.98 3.90
CA ALA A 338 -14.17 1.15 2.90
C ALA A 338 -14.89 1.08 1.53
N ASN A 339 -16.18 1.41 1.48
CA ASN A 339 -16.97 1.52 0.25
C ASN A 339 -16.81 2.88 -0.47
N GLY A 340 -16.10 3.84 0.13
CA GLY A 340 -15.83 5.17 -0.44
C GLY A 340 -16.85 6.24 -0.06
N ILE A 341 -17.79 5.95 0.85
CA ILE A 341 -18.82 6.89 1.31
C ILE A 341 -18.38 7.52 2.63
N ARG A 342 -18.55 8.83 2.79
CA ARG A 342 -18.20 9.53 4.04
C ARG A 342 -19.16 9.15 5.15
N VAL A 343 -18.66 9.10 6.38
CA VAL A 343 -19.47 8.75 7.56
C VAL A 343 -20.64 9.72 7.73
N GLU A 344 -20.41 11.01 7.45
CA GLU A 344 -21.42 12.08 7.55
C GLU A 344 -22.54 11.98 6.51
N ASP A 345 -22.32 11.31 5.38
CA ASP A 345 -23.30 11.20 4.31
C ASP A 345 -24.34 10.09 4.61
N TYR A 346 -24.04 9.14 5.50
CA TYR A 346 -24.90 7.99 5.78
C TYR A 346 -26.33 8.34 6.23
N PRO A 347 -26.57 9.29 7.14
CA PRO A 347 -27.93 9.68 7.53
C PRO A 347 -28.76 10.21 6.36
N LEU A 348 -28.14 10.95 5.44
CA LEU A 348 -28.80 11.45 4.23
C LEU A 348 -29.20 10.29 3.31
N LEU A 349 -28.27 9.35 3.07
CA LEU A 349 -28.48 8.20 2.19
C LEU A 349 -29.51 7.21 2.74
N LYS A 350 -29.57 7.05 4.07
CA LYS A 350 -30.62 6.25 4.72
C LYS A 350 -32.01 6.87 4.57
N ARG A 351 -32.11 8.20 4.52
CA ARG A 351 -33.38 8.90 4.35
C ARG A 351 -33.83 8.89 2.88
N ASP A 352 -32.94 9.25 1.97
CA ASP A 352 -33.29 9.51 0.56
C ASP A 352 -33.10 8.27 -0.33
N GLY A 353 -32.25 7.33 0.06
CA GLY A 353 -31.74 6.26 -0.80
C GLY A 353 -30.41 6.63 -1.47
N LEU A 354 -29.51 5.65 -1.55
CA LEU A 354 -28.24 5.68 -2.25
C LEU A 354 -28.37 6.02 -3.74
N LEU A 355 -29.38 5.45 -4.42
CA LEU A 355 -29.61 5.57 -5.85
C LEU A 355 -29.99 6.99 -6.26
N GLN A 356 -30.68 7.73 -5.38
CA GLN A 356 -31.03 9.14 -5.60
C GLN A 356 -29.79 10.05 -5.71
N HIS A 357 -28.69 9.65 -5.08
CA HIS A 357 -27.44 10.42 -5.00
C HIS A 357 -26.31 9.82 -5.85
N ALA A 358 -26.59 8.75 -6.62
CA ALA A 358 -25.60 8.10 -7.48
C ALA A 358 -25.58 8.75 -8.88
N ILE A 359 -24.67 9.69 -9.14
CA ILE A 359 -24.67 10.52 -10.36
C ILE A 359 -24.76 9.69 -11.65
N TYR A 360 -23.94 8.64 -11.76
CA TYR A 360 -23.84 7.79 -12.95
C TYR A 360 -24.74 6.56 -12.90
N ASN A 361 -25.97 6.75 -12.41
CA ASN A 361 -26.97 5.71 -12.33
C ASN A 361 -28.30 6.21 -12.88
N ASP A 362 -28.93 5.38 -13.71
CA ASP A 362 -30.18 5.71 -14.40
C ASP A 362 -31.41 5.38 -13.54
N ILE A 363 -31.26 4.50 -12.54
CA ILE A 363 -32.35 4.13 -11.63
C ILE A 363 -32.36 5.09 -10.44
N ARG A 364 -33.49 5.80 -10.28
CA ARG A 364 -33.77 6.65 -9.10
C ARG A 364 -34.82 6.02 -8.20
N GLU A 365 -35.88 5.49 -8.81
CA GLU A 365 -37.01 4.89 -8.10
C GLU A 365 -37.05 3.39 -8.32
N ILE A 366 -37.39 2.65 -7.25
CA ILE A 366 -37.50 1.20 -7.28
C ILE A 366 -38.95 0.83 -7.56
N THR A 367 -39.17 0.10 -8.65
CA THR A 367 -40.46 -0.44 -9.04
C THR A 367 -40.41 -1.98 -9.00
N PRO A 368 -41.58 -2.66 -8.97
CA PRO A 368 -41.63 -4.11 -9.04
C PRO A 368 -40.89 -4.70 -10.25
N GLU A 369 -40.89 -3.99 -11.38
CA GLU A 369 -40.28 -4.42 -12.64
C GLU A 369 -38.75 -4.27 -12.63
N ASN A 370 -38.21 -3.27 -11.92
CA ASN A 370 -36.78 -2.96 -11.93
C ASN A 370 -36.03 -3.44 -10.66
N THR A 371 -36.70 -4.08 -9.71
CA THR A 371 -36.16 -4.39 -8.38
C THR A 371 -34.79 -5.11 -8.42
N LEU A 372 -34.61 -6.09 -9.30
CA LEU A 372 -33.31 -6.79 -9.43
C LEU A 372 -32.22 -5.89 -10.03
N HIS A 373 -32.57 -5.03 -10.98
CA HIS A 373 -31.63 -4.09 -11.58
C HIS A 373 -31.24 -3.01 -10.57
N ALA A 374 -32.20 -2.47 -9.82
CA ALA A 374 -31.95 -1.57 -8.69
C ALA A 374 -31.02 -2.19 -7.65
N GLY A 375 -31.27 -3.44 -7.25
CA GLY A 375 -30.41 -4.17 -6.33
C GLY A 375 -28.98 -4.38 -6.84
N ARG A 376 -28.82 -4.65 -8.14
CA ARG A 376 -27.52 -4.73 -8.80
C ARG A 376 -26.78 -3.39 -8.75
N GLU A 377 -27.48 -2.28 -8.95
CA GLU A 377 -26.87 -0.95 -8.89
C GLU A 377 -26.55 -0.52 -7.45
N VAL A 378 -27.37 -0.90 -6.46
CA VAL A 378 -27.01 -0.73 -5.04
C VAL A 378 -25.75 -1.54 -4.71
N PHE A 379 -25.63 -2.78 -5.19
CA PHE A 379 -24.41 -3.58 -5.04
C PHE A 379 -23.21 -2.88 -5.70
N ALA A 380 -23.41 -2.31 -6.89
CA ALA A 380 -22.41 -1.53 -7.60
C ALA A 380 -21.88 -0.39 -6.73
N GLN A 381 -22.75 0.38 -6.08
CA GLN A 381 -22.39 1.55 -5.29
C GLN A 381 -21.85 1.21 -3.89
N ALA A 382 -22.44 0.24 -3.19
CA ALA A 382 -22.10 -0.05 -1.79
C ALA A 382 -21.06 -1.17 -1.60
N CYS A 383 -20.98 -2.14 -2.52
CA CYS A 383 -20.32 -3.43 -2.26
C CYS A 383 -19.10 -3.70 -3.15
N THR A 384 -19.09 -3.24 -4.42
CA THR A 384 -18.05 -3.62 -5.40
C THR A 384 -16.63 -3.14 -5.07
N ARG A 385 -16.50 -2.15 -4.17
CA ARG A 385 -15.20 -1.70 -3.63
C ARG A 385 -14.49 -2.77 -2.80
N CYS A 386 -15.23 -3.74 -2.29
CA CYS A 386 -14.71 -4.83 -1.45
C CYS A 386 -15.00 -6.21 -2.03
N HIS A 387 -16.15 -6.38 -2.69
CA HIS A 387 -16.64 -7.66 -3.18
C HIS A 387 -16.67 -7.72 -4.70
N THR A 388 -16.38 -8.88 -5.23
CA THR A 388 -16.75 -9.26 -6.59
C THR A 388 -18.06 -10.03 -6.54
N VAL A 389 -18.66 -10.33 -7.69
CA VAL A 389 -19.81 -11.24 -7.77
C VAL A 389 -19.31 -12.68 -7.71
N LYS A 390 -18.42 -13.06 -8.64
CA LYS A 390 -17.94 -14.44 -8.81
C LYS A 390 -16.45 -14.66 -8.55
N GLY A 391 -15.62 -13.63 -8.68
CA GLY A 391 -14.17 -13.79 -8.58
C GLY A 391 -13.63 -13.84 -7.15
N VAL A 392 -12.42 -13.32 -6.98
CA VAL A 392 -11.77 -13.27 -5.66
C VAL A 392 -12.60 -12.41 -4.71
N ASN A 393 -12.85 -12.94 -3.50
CA ASN A 393 -13.77 -12.35 -2.52
C ASN A 393 -15.22 -12.17 -3.04
N GLY A 394 -15.66 -13.10 -3.88
CA GLY A 394 -16.98 -13.11 -4.52
C GLY A 394 -18.13 -13.33 -3.53
N ILE A 395 -19.17 -12.50 -3.63
CA ILE A 395 -20.34 -12.60 -2.75
C ILE A 395 -21.10 -13.91 -2.96
N ARG A 396 -21.10 -14.46 -4.19
CA ARG A 396 -21.73 -15.74 -4.50
C ARG A 396 -21.16 -16.87 -3.65
N ALA A 397 -19.83 -16.96 -3.56
CA ALA A 397 -19.15 -17.97 -2.74
C ALA A 397 -19.45 -17.77 -1.24
N GLN A 398 -19.55 -16.52 -0.78
CA GLN A 398 -19.90 -16.24 0.62
C GLN A 398 -21.33 -16.67 0.96
N LEU A 399 -22.30 -16.37 0.09
CA LEU A 399 -23.68 -16.79 0.27
C LEU A 399 -23.84 -18.31 0.18
N GLN A 400 -23.13 -18.96 -0.75
CA GLN A 400 -23.11 -20.42 -0.82
C GLN A 400 -22.59 -21.05 0.47
N ARG A 401 -21.55 -20.47 1.09
CA ARG A 401 -21.07 -20.93 2.40
C ARG A 401 -22.08 -20.68 3.53
N MET A 402 -22.75 -19.54 3.51
CA MET A 402 -23.74 -19.18 4.53
C MET A 402 -24.96 -20.11 4.49
N TYR A 403 -25.45 -20.47 3.30
CA TYR A 403 -26.64 -21.29 3.12
C TYR A 403 -26.36 -22.78 2.94
N SER A 404 -25.11 -23.16 2.62
CA SER A 404 -24.75 -24.51 2.19
C SER A 404 -25.64 -24.95 1.02
N ASP A 405 -26.44 -26.00 1.18
CA ASP A 405 -27.33 -26.53 0.13
C ASP A 405 -28.74 -25.92 0.14
N LYS A 406 -29.04 -25.00 1.07
CA LYS A 406 -30.37 -24.39 1.19
C LYS A 406 -30.57 -23.29 0.13
N PRO A 407 -31.79 -23.12 -0.42
CA PRO A 407 -32.12 -21.99 -1.27
C PRO A 407 -31.88 -20.65 -0.57
N TRP A 408 -31.39 -19.67 -1.31
CA TRP A 408 -31.09 -18.34 -0.74
C TRP A 408 -32.37 -17.53 -0.64
N ASP A 409 -32.68 -17.06 0.57
CA ASP A 409 -33.87 -16.26 0.88
C ASP A 409 -33.48 -14.79 1.08
N ALA A 410 -34.05 -13.90 0.27
CA ALA A 410 -33.83 -12.47 0.33
C ALA A 410 -34.16 -11.87 1.72
N LYS A 411 -35.15 -12.38 2.45
CA LYS A 411 -35.50 -11.87 3.79
C LYS A 411 -34.39 -12.13 4.81
N ILE A 412 -33.78 -13.32 4.75
CA ILE A 412 -32.64 -13.67 5.61
C ILE A 412 -31.42 -12.83 5.24
N ILE A 413 -31.17 -12.60 3.94
CA ILE A 413 -30.10 -11.72 3.47
C ILE A 413 -30.33 -10.28 3.98
N THR A 414 -31.55 -9.76 3.94
CA THR A 414 -31.89 -8.43 4.48
C THR A 414 -31.53 -8.33 5.96
N ALA A 415 -32.03 -9.25 6.80
CA ALA A 415 -31.71 -9.28 8.23
C ALA A 415 -30.20 -9.38 8.51
N TYR A 416 -29.46 -10.12 7.67
CA TYR A 416 -28.01 -10.19 7.76
C TYR A 416 -27.34 -8.85 7.41
N LEU A 417 -27.71 -8.22 6.30
CA LEU A 417 -27.13 -6.96 5.83
C LEU A 417 -27.41 -5.79 6.77
N GLU A 418 -28.58 -5.74 7.40
CA GLU A 418 -28.91 -4.76 8.45
C GLU A 418 -27.90 -4.81 9.60
N ASN A 419 -27.47 -6.02 9.98
CA ASN A 419 -26.65 -6.28 11.16
C ASN A 419 -25.21 -6.68 10.84
N MET A 420 -24.79 -6.67 9.57
CA MET A 420 -23.52 -7.26 9.13
C MET A 420 -22.31 -6.62 9.82
N HIS A 421 -22.37 -5.32 10.10
CA HIS A 421 -21.32 -4.54 10.74
C HIS A 421 -21.09 -4.96 12.20
N ASN A 422 -22.10 -5.52 12.88
CA ASN A 422 -21.96 -6.05 14.24
C ASN A 422 -21.28 -7.42 14.25
N ALA A 423 -21.57 -8.26 13.25
CA ALA A 423 -20.95 -9.58 13.12
C ALA A 423 -19.55 -9.52 12.48
N ARG A 424 -19.34 -8.53 11.60
CA ARG A 424 -18.12 -8.31 10.82
C ARG A 424 -17.73 -6.83 10.95
N TYR A 425 -17.07 -6.46 12.04
CA TYR A 425 -16.64 -5.07 12.30
C TYR A 425 -15.80 -4.46 11.18
N PHE A 426 -15.16 -5.28 10.34
CA PHE A 426 -14.40 -4.82 9.17
C PHE A 426 -15.27 -4.51 7.93
N MET A 427 -16.59 -4.71 8.02
CA MET A 427 -17.57 -4.28 7.01
C MET A 427 -18.28 -3.01 7.50
N PRO A 428 -18.44 -1.99 6.63
CA PRO A 428 -19.20 -0.81 6.98
C PRO A 428 -20.70 -1.15 7.11
N PRO A 429 -21.49 -0.35 7.84
CA PRO A 429 -22.94 -0.47 7.81
C PRO A 429 -23.48 -0.27 6.39
N PHE A 430 -24.68 -0.82 6.12
CA PHE A 430 -25.36 -0.56 4.85
C PHE A 430 -25.74 0.93 4.74
N PRO A 431 -25.42 1.61 3.62
CA PRO A 431 -25.62 3.05 3.49
C PRO A 431 -27.02 3.45 3.01
N GLY A 432 -27.76 2.58 2.33
CA GLY A 432 -29.04 2.90 1.71
C GLY A 432 -30.25 2.78 2.65
N ASN A 433 -31.44 3.01 2.09
CA ASN A 433 -32.72 2.89 2.81
C ASN A 433 -33.28 1.45 2.76
N ASP A 434 -34.43 1.21 3.40
CA ASP A 434 -35.03 -0.13 3.50
C ASP A 434 -35.49 -0.71 2.15
N GLU A 435 -35.90 0.14 1.20
CA GLU A 435 -36.32 -0.31 -0.14
C GLU A 435 -35.11 -0.80 -0.94
N GLU A 436 -34.03 -0.04 -0.92
CA GLU A 436 -32.76 -0.40 -1.55
C GLU A 436 -32.13 -1.63 -0.91
N LEU A 437 -32.27 -1.78 0.40
CA LEU A 437 -31.81 -2.96 1.13
C LEU A 437 -32.54 -4.22 0.66
N LYS A 438 -33.87 -4.14 0.51
CA LYS A 438 -34.68 -5.25 -0.02
C LYS A 438 -34.33 -5.55 -1.48
N ALA A 439 -34.13 -4.52 -2.31
CA ALA A 439 -33.72 -4.70 -3.70
C ALA A 439 -32.34 -5.35 -3.80
N LEU A 440 -31.36 -4.90 -3.00
CA LEU A 440 -30.03 -5.52 -2.90
C LEU A 440 -30.14 -6.99 -2.49
N SER A 441 -30.94 -7.31 -1.47
CA SER A 441 -31.15 -8.68 -1.04
C SER A 441 -31.80 -9.56 -2.10
N ALA A 442 -32.77 -9.02 -2.87
CA ALA A 442 -33.39 -9.73 -3.99
C ALA A 442 -32.35 -10.04 -5.09
N TYR A 443 -31.51 -9.06 -5.45
CA TYR A 443 -30.41 -9.26 -6.39
C TYR A 443 -29.44 -10.33 -5.88
N LEU A 444 -28.99 -10.25 -4.63
CA LEU A 444 -28.07 -11.22 -4.04
C LEU A 444 -28.67 -12.63 -3.99
N ALA A 445 -29.96 -12.78 -3.69
CA ALA A 445 -30.66 -14.06 -3.75
C ALA A 445 -30.74 -14.61 -5.19
N SER A 446 -30.89 -13.75 -6.20
CA SER A 446 -30.93 -14.20 -7.60
C SER A 446 -29.60 -14.76 -8.10
N LEU A 447 -28.47 -14.43 -7.46
CA LEU A 447 -27.14 -14.94 -7.83
C LEU A 447 -27.02 -16.47 -7.66
N GLN A 448 -27.95 -17.12 -6.95
CA GLN A 448 -27.98 -18.58 -6.85
C GLN A 448 -28.26 -19.24 -8.21
N THR A 449 -29.11 -18.62 -9.04
CA THR A 449 -29.49 -19.11 -10.37
C THR A 449 -28.80 -18.33 -11.48
N ASN A 450 -28.70 -17.00 -11.35
CA ASN A 450 -28.16 -16.11 -12.37
C ASN A 450 -27.10 -15.19 -11.77
N ALA A 451 -25.84 -15.61 -11.82
CA ALA A 451 -24.73 -14.78 -11.36
C ALA A 451 -23.90 -14.29 -12.53
N GLU A 452 -24.35 -13.28 -13.24
CA GLU A 452 -23.47 -12.64 -14.23
C GLU A 452 -22.34 -11.86 -13.54
N PRO A 453 -21.11 -11.89 -14.10
CA PRO A 453 -20.03 -11.02 -13.63
C PRO A 453 -20.47 -9.55 -13.64
N PHE A 454 -20.04 -8.77 -12.65
CA PHE A 454 -20.26 -7.33 -12.70
C PHE A 454 -19.19 -6.67 -13.59
N HIS A 455 -19.62 -6.00 -14.65
CA HIS A 455 -18.72 -5.21 -15.49
C HIS A 455 -18.78 -3.74 -15.06
N GLY A 456 -17.61 -3.15 -14.80
CA GLY A 456 -17.52 -1.71 -14.54
C GLY A 456 -17.60 -0.88 -15.82
N ALA A 457 -17.64 0.44 -15.63
CA ALA A 457 -17.77 1.46 -16.67
C ALA A 457 -16.66 1.40 -17.73
N GLN A 458 -15.50 0.80 -17.41
CA GLN A 458 -14.43 0.59 -18.40
C GLN A 458 -14.80 -0.43 -19.50
N ILE A 459 -15.83 -1.24 -19.28
CA ILE A 459 -16.36 -2.20 -20.26
C ILE A 459 -17.74 -1.74 -20.76
N THR A 460 -18.62 -1.34 -19.85
CA THR A 460 -20.02 -1.01 -20.18
C THR A 460 -20.20 0.42 -20.69
N GLY A 461 -19.17 1.27 -20.59
CA GLY A 461 -19.30 2.70 -20.79
C GLY A 461 -19.90 3.40 -19.57
N ILE A 462 -19.92 4.73 -19.63
CA ILE A 462 -20.53 5.60 -18.62
C ILE A 462 -22.01 5.75 -18.97
N PRO A 463 -22.96 5.37 -18.09
CA PRO A 463 -24.38 5.62 -18.31
C PRO A 463 -24.61 7.12 -18.49
N LYS A 464 -25.43 7.52 -19.46
CA LYS A 464 -25.89 8.91 -19.57
C LYS A 464 -27.14 9.04 -18.70
N PRO A 465 -27.07 9.72 -17.54
CA PRO A 465 -28.25 9.86 -16.72
C PRO A 465 -29.30 10.71 -17.46
N ASP A 466 -30.50 10.16 -17.66
CA ASP A 466 -31.65 10.89 -18.21
C ASP A 466 -32.18 11.95 -17.22
N SER A 467 -31.80 11.83 -15.94
CA SER A 467 -32.07 12.81 -14.88
C SER A 467 -30.81 13.06 -14.03
N ILE A 468 -30.41 14.33 -13.96
CA ILE A 468 -29.31 14.79 -13.10
C ILE A 468 -29.79 14.70 -11.64
N ALA A 469 -28.98 14.12 -10.74
CA ALA A 469 -29.33 13.99 -9.34
C ALA A 469 -29.73 15.36 -8.74
N THR A 470 -30.77 15.41 -7.91
CA THR A 470 -31.29 16.66 -7.30
C THR A 470 -30.25 17.39 -6.45
N SER A 471 -29.20 16.68 -6.01
CA SER A 471 -28.05 17.22 -5.27
C SER A 471 -26.91 17.75 -6.16
N THR A 472 -27.04 17.67 -7.49
CA THR A 472 -26.00 18.13 -8.42
C THR A 472 -26.12 19.63 -8.67
N SER A 473 -25.75 20.47 -7.70
CA SER A 473 -25.36 21.84 -8.01
C SER A 473 -23.96 21.80 -8.62
N TYR A 474 -23.86 21.66 -9.95
CA TYR A 474 -22.63 22.10 -10.59
C TYR A 474 -22.50 23.60 -10.28
N GLY A 475 -21.40 24.01 -9.68
CA GLY A 475 -20.95 25.39 -9.90
C GLY A 475 -20.93 25.56 -11.41
N PHE A 476 -21.75 26.47 -11.93
CA PHE A 476 -21.87 26.68 -13.37
C PHE A 476 -20.46 26.73 -13.96
N LEU A 477 -20.16 25.83 -14.89
CA LEU A 477 -18.99 26.04 -15.75
C LEU A 477 -19.19 27.45 -16.33
N PRO A 478 -18.22 28.37 -16.18
CA PRO A 478 -18.35 29.68 -16.78
C PRO A 478 -18.67 29.49 -18.25
N ASP A 479 -19.64 30.25 -18.76
CA ASP A 479 -20.00 30.21 -20.16
C ASP A 479 -18.80 30.68 -21.01
N LEU A 480 -18.04 29.71 -21.52
CA LEU A 480 -16.87 29.94 -22.36
C LEU A 480 -17.26 30.29 -23.80
N SER A 481 -18.55 30.37 -24.14
CA SER A 481 -18.99 30.81 -25.48
C SER A 481 -18.50 32.23 -25.81
N ASN A 482 -18.35 33.08 -24.80
CA ASN A 482 -17.76 34.42 -24.94
C ASN A 482 -16.24 34.39 -25.19
N VAL A 483 -15.54 33.32 -24.78
CA VAL A 483 -14.10 33.14 -25.02
C VAL A 483 -13.83 32.60 -26.44
N LEU A 484 -14.76 31.83 -27.00
CA LEU A 484 -14.65 31.26 -28.35
C LEU A 484 -15.13 32.20 -29.47
N THR A 485 -15.93 33.21 -29.15
CA THR A 485 -16.50 34.14 -30.15
C THR A 485 -15.75 35.46 -30.31
N GLY A 486 -14.72 35.73 -29.50
CA GLY A 486 -13.85 36.90 -29.67
C GLY A 486 -14.55 38.25 -29.47
N VAL A 487 -15.74 38.29 -28.85
CA VAL A 487 -16.46 39.54 -28.57
C VAL A 487 -16.09 40.00 -27.16
N ASN A 488 -14.97 40.71 -27.04
CA ASN A 488 -14.67 41.52 -25.86
C ASN A 488 -15.61 42.75 -25.86
N LYS A 489 -16.35 42.93 -24.76
CA LYS A 489 -16.86 44.24 -24.33
C LYS A 489 -16.09 44.68 -23.10
#